data_AF-A0A2H6KF32-F1
#
_entry.id   AF-A0A2H6KF32-F1
#
_cell.length_a   1.000
_cell.length_b   1.000
_cell.length_c   1.000
_cell.angle_alpha   90.00
_cell.angle_beta   90.00
_cell.angle_gamma   90.00
#
_symmetry.space_group_name_H-M   'P 1'
#
loop_
_entity.id
_entity.type
_entity.pdbx_description
1 polymer ?
#
loop_
_entity_poly.entity_id
_entity_poly.type
_entity_poly.pdbx_seq_one_letter_code
_entity_poly.pdbx_strand_id
1 'polypeptide(L)'
;MRGTGCLPPSVMICSVAYQRIDELGNGNTKTKRQRIACRWGIQRFLEAISQYGKPLVVHNGLLDLFHLYDKLIGPLPETASEIVSSFGKRFAPAVYDTKATALYLDSNGIYCFNGYAFTLSNSSRSRMFNLEHLYHELDKNAKFSETIRIGDTASALDYGSLITNPPMQKGSDRSSLDLLHEAGFDATVTAMVFTAEIRLMQDLDGLPRYCVPSYFNETIPATCANFRAVINRVNIHDEIEEGFVQLPKDQ
;
A
#
# COMPACT_ATOMS: atom_id res chain seq x y z
N MET A 1 -34.50 24.14 5.59
CA MET A 1 -34.01 23.99 4.19
C MET A 1 -33.21 22.70 4.13
N ARG A 2 -33.77 21.66 3.48
CA ARG A 2 -33.10 20.36 3.32
C ARG A 2 -32.18 20.48 2.11
N GLY A 3 -30.87 20.46 2.34
CA GLY A 3 -29.88 20.43 1.29
C GLY A 3 -29.95 19.09 0.56
N THR A 4 -30.33 19.14 -0.71
CA THR A 4 -30.20 18.05 -1.67
C THR A 4 -28.71 17.78 -1.89
N GLY A 5 -28.18 16.81 -1.14
CA GLY A 5 -26.86 16.26 -1.42
C GLY A 5 -26.88 15.54 -2.75
N CYS A 6 -26.31 16.17 -3.78
CA CYS A 6 -26.01 15.52 -5.05
C CYS A 6 -25.09 14.33 -4.77
N LEU A 7 -25.60 13.11 -5.00
CA LEU A 7 -24.78 11.91 -5.10
C LEU A 7 -23.76 12.13 -6.23
N PRO A 8 -22.47 11.76 -6.05
CA PRO A 8 -21.51 11.81 -7.14
C PRO A 8 -21.95 10.87 -8.29
N PRO A 9 -21.58 11.18 -9.54
CA PRO A 9 -22.04 10.45 -10.70
C PRO A 9 -21.65 8.98 -10.57
N SER A 10 -22.63 8.12 -10.86
CA SER A 10 -22.55 6.67 -10.90
C SER A 10 -21.24 6.20 -11.52
N VAL A 11 -20.27 5.84 -10.69
CA VAL A 11 -19.11 5.07 -11.12
C VAL A 11 -19.68 3.79 -11.71
N MET A 12 -19.48 3.59 -13.00
CA MET A 12 -19.86 2.37 -13.71
C MET A 12 -19.47 1.17 -12.85
N ILE A 13 -20.48 0.46 -12.35
CA ILE A 13 -20.31 -0.83 -11.70
C ILE A 13 -19.54 -1.68 -12.71
N CYS A 14 -18.31 -2.04 -12.35
CA CYS A 14 -17.46 -2.91 -13.14
C CYS A 14 -18.22 -4.22 -13.39
N SER A 15 -18.89 -4.35 -14.55
CA SER A 15 -19.51 -5.60 -14.98
C SER A 15 -18.41 -6.48 -15.58
N VAL A 16 -17.47 -6.93 -14.76
CA VAL A 16 -16.36 -7.75 -15.25
C VAL A 16 -16.78 -9.22 -15.22
N ALA A 17 -16.89 -9.83 -16.38
CA ALA A 17 -16.85 -11.28 -16.49
C ALA A 17 -15.41 -11.76 -16.16
N TYR A 18 -15.27 -12.57 -15.11
CA TYR A 18 -14.01 -12.96 -14.45
C TYR A 18 -13.54 -14.39 -14.78
N GLN A 19 -12.21 -14.64 -14.80
CA GLN A 19 -11.53 -15.90 -14.38
C GLN A 19 -9.99 -15.71 -14.35
N ARG A 20 -9.25 -16.07 -13.27
CA ARG A 20 -8.84 -17.44 -12.87
C ARG A 20 -8.40 -17.54 -11.39
N ILE A 21 -9.02 -18.44 -10.64
CA ILE A 21 -8.32 -19.36 -9.72
C ILE A 21 -8.30 -20.63 -10.53
N ASP A 22 -7.14 -21.04 -11.00
CA ASP A 22 -6.93 -22.16 -11.88
C ASP A 22 -7.79 -23.33 -11.38
N GLU A 23 -8.71 -23.80 -12.23
CA GLU A 23 -9.40 -25.07 -12.00
C GLU A 23 -10.40 -25.07 -10.83
N LEU A 24 -11.64 -24.60 -11.10
CA LEU A 24 -12.78 -24.97 -10.25
C LEU A 24 -13.06 -26.49 -10.41
N GLY A 25 -12.33 -27.29 -9.63
CA GLY A 25 -12.45 -28.74 -9.52
C GLY A 25 -13.85 -29.20 -9.11
N ASN A 26 -14.31 -30.24 -9.81
CA ASN A 26 -15.64 -30.81 -9.80
C ASN A 26 -15.94 -31.57 -8.49
N GLY A 27 -16.88 -31.08 -7.67
CA GLY A 27 -17.30 -31.74 -6.43
C GLY A 27 -18.73 -31.36 -6.04
N ASN A 28 -19.65 -32.33 -6.11
CA ASN A 28 -21.09 -32.12 -6.24
C ASN A 28 -21.86 -31.90 -4.91
N THR A 29 -21.27 -31.27 -3.89
CA THR A 29 -21.87 -31.15 -2.53
C THR A 29 -21.84 -29.75 -1.92
N LYS A 30 -21.62 -28.68 -2.71
CA LYS A 30 -21.62 -27.30 -2.19
C LYS A 30 -23.02 -26.65 -2.25
N THR A 31 -23.45 -26.04 -1.15
CA THR A 31 -24.68 -25.21 -1.08
C THR A 31 -24.59 -24.00 -2.02
N LYS A 32 -25.73 -23.38 -2.39
CA LYS A 32 -25.77 -22.20 -3.28
C LYS A 32 -24.87 -21.05 -2.79
N ARG A 33 -24.82 -20.83 -1.47
CA ARG A 33 -23.96 -19.81 -0.83
C ARG A 33 -22.48 -20.18 -0.93
N GLN A 34 -22.12 -21.44 -0.71
CA GLN A 34 -20.76 -21.94 -0.92
C GLN A 34 -20.34 -21.89 -2.40
N ARG A 35 -21.26 -22.13 -3.34
CA ARG A 35 -20.98 -21.99 -4.78
C ARG A 35 -20.69 -20.54 -5.16
N ILE A 36 -21.45 -19.57 -4.65
CA ILE A 36 -21.21 -18.14 -4.88
C ILE A 36 -19.90 -17.69 -4.23
N ALA A 37 -19.64 -18.09 -2.98
CA ALA A 37 -18.39 -17.82 -2.29
C ALA A 37 -17.19 -18.48 -2.99
N CYS A 38 -17.31 -19.71 -3.51
CA CYS A 38 -16.26 -20.33 -4.31
C CYS A 38 -16.10 -19.69 -5.69
N ARG A 39 -17.16 -19.15 -6.29
CA ARG A 39 -17.13 -18.58 -7.64
C ARG A 39 -16.45 -17.21 -7.69
N TRP A 40 -16.62 -16.39 -6.64
CA TRP A 40 -16.08 -15.03 -6.60
C TRP A 40 -15.07 -14.78 -5.47
N GLY A 41 -15.00 -15.70 -4.49
CA GLY A 41 -13.95 -15.78 -3.46
C GLY A 41 -13.43 -14.44 -2.95
N ILE A 42 -12.11 -14.29 -3.03
CA ILE A 42 -11.35 -13.10 -2.65
C ILE A 42 -11.56 -11.94 -3.64
N GLN A 43 -12.05 -12.15 -4.87
CA GLN A 43 -12.32 -11.01 -5.78
C GLN A 43 -13.39 -10.07 -5.24
N ARG A 44 -14.36 -10.57 -4.45
CA ARG A 44 -15.34 -9.72 -3.79
C ARG A 44 -14.69 -8.67 -2.88
N PHE A 45 -13.49 -8.97 -2.37
CA PHE A 45 -12.70 -8.01 -1.60
C PHE A 45 -12.16 -6.89 -2.49
N LEU A 46 -11.68 -7.20 -3.70
CA LEU A 46 -11.28 -6.17 -4.66
C LEU A 46 -12.45 -5.31 -5.13
N GLU A 47 -13.61 -5.92 -5.39
CA GLU A 47 -14.83 -5.19 -5.71
C GLU A 47 -15.18 -4.22 -4.56
N ALA A 48 -15.09 -4.68 -3.32
CA ALA A 48 -15.33 -3.83 -2.16
C ALA A 48 -14.32 -2.68 -2.08
N ILE A 49 -13.02 -2.95 -2.20
CA ILE A 49 -11.96 -1.92 -2.22
C ILE A 49 -12.24 -0.87 -3.29
N SER A 50 -12.55 -1.32 -4.51
CA SER A 50 -12.86 -0.45 -5.64
C SER A 50 -14.11 0.40 -5.38
N GLN A 51 -15.17 -0.19 -4.81
CA GLN A 51 -16.42 0.51 -4.48
C GLN A 51 -16.25 1.58 -3.40
N TYR A 52 -15.42 1.32 -2.38
CA TYR A 52 -15.21 2.28 -1.29
C TYR A 52 -14.38 3.50 -1.71
N GLY A 53 -13.69 3.45 -2.85
CA GLY A 53 -13.00 4.62 -3.39
C GLY A 53 -11.86 5.12 -2.51
N LYS A 54 -11.29 4.26 -1.64
CA LYS A 54 -10.19 4.61 -0.75
C LYS A 54 -8.82 4.30 -1.38
N PRO A 55 -7.78 5.06 -1.06
CA PRO A 55 -6.44 4.75 -1.54
C PRO A 55 -5.96 3.42 -0.94
N LEU A 56 -5.22 2.66 -1.74
CA LEU A 56 -4.50 1.48 -1.30
C LEU A 56 -3.11 1.89 -0.82
N VAL A 57 -2.68 1.33 0.31
CA VAL A 57 -1.40 1.64 0.93
C VAL A 57 -0.58 0.36 0.96
N VAL A 58 0.67 0.46 0.52
CA VAL A 58 1.63 -0.64 0.47
C VAL A 58 2.99 -0.20 0.99
N HIS A 59 3.87 -1.14 1.26
CA HIS A 59 5.29 -0.88 1.54
C HIS A 59 6.12 -1.70 0.58
N ASN A 60 6.82 -1.05 -0.36
CA ASN A 60 7.59 -1.73 -1.39
C ASN A 60 6.74 -2.74 -2.19
N GLY A 61 5.47 -2.39 -2.43
CA GLY A 61 4.42 -3.36 -2.77
C GLY A 61 4.20 -3.61 -4.25
N LEU A 62 5.14 -3.22 -5.13
CA LEU A 62 4.97 -3.42 -6.57
C LEU A 62 4.69 -4.89 -6.92
N LEU A 63 5.41 -5.82 -6.30
CA LEU A 63 5.20 -7.26 -6.52
C LEU A 63 3.87 -7.73 -5.93
N ASP A 64 3.46 -7.23 -4.76
CA ASP A 64 2.14 -7.54 -4.19
C ASP A 64 1.02 -7.10 -5.12
N LEU A 65 1.13 -5.90 -5.67
CA LEU A 65 0.22 -5.36 -6.67
C LEU A 65 0.16 -6.25 -7.92
N PHE A 66 1.32 -6.67 -8.45
CA PHE A 66 1.39 -7.56 -9.59
C PHE A 66 0.77 -8.93 -9.31
N HIS A 67 1.03 -9.51 -8.14
CA HIS A 67 0.43 -10.78 -7.74
C HIS A 67 -1.08 -10.67 -7.53
N LEU A 68 -1.55 -9.60 -6.90
CA LEU A 68 -2.98 -9.35 -6.75
C LEU A 68 -3.65 -9.16 -8.12
N TYR A 69 -3.00 -8.46 -9.05
CA TYR A 69 -3.51 -8.32 -10.41
C TYR A 69 -3.58 -9.68 -11.13
N ASP A 70 -2.48 -10.43 -11.18
CA ASP A 70 -2.38 -11.73 -11.86
C ASP A 70 -3.42 -12.73 -11.34
N LYS A 71 -3.57 -12.82 -10.00
CA LYS A 71 -4.44 -13.82 -9.37
C LYS A 71 -5.91 -13.42 -9.30
N LEU A 72 -6.21 -12.12 -9.24
CA LEU A 72 -7.57 -11.66 -8.95
C LEU A 72 -8.20 -10.82 -10.07
N ILE A 73 -7.42 -10.33 -11.04
CA ILE A 73 -7.93 -9.56 -12.19
C ILE A 73 -7.76 -10.35 -13.48
N GLY A 74 -6.54 -10.80 -13.77
CA GLY A 74 -6.19 -11.47 -15.02
C GLY A 74 -4.69 -11.36 -15.32
N PRO A 75 -4.22 -11.92 -16.44
CA PRO A 75 -2.79 -11.91 -16.78
C PRO A 75 -2.25 -10.49 -16.80
N LEU A 76 -1.05 -10.31 -16.24
CA LEU A 76 -0.35 -9.02 -16.27
C LEU A 76 -0.19 -8.55 -17.73
N PRO A 77 -0.53 -7.29 -18.04
CA PRO A 77 -0.28 -6.73 -19.36
C PRO A 77 1.21 -6.75 -19.72
N GLU A 78 1.50 -6.79 -21.02
CA GLU A 78 2.88 -6.91 -21.52
C GLU A 78 3.65 -5.59 -21.42
N THR A 79 2.96 -4.45 -21.38
CA THR A 79 3.59 -3.13 -21.34
C THR A 79 3.33 -2.38 -20.04
N ALA A 80 4.32 -1.61 -19.58
CA ALA A 80 4.20 -0.76 -18.40
C ALA A 80 3.04 0.25 -18.50
N SER A 81 2.78 0.79 -19.69
CA SER A 81 1.68 1.72 -19.94
C SER A 81 0.31 1.06 -19.71
N GLU A 82 0.14 -0.18 -20.17
CA GLU A 82 -1.08 -0.96 -19.96
C GLU A 82 -1.24 -1.39 -18.51
N ILE A 83 -0.14 -1.75 -17.83
CA ILE A 83 -0.14 -2.00 -16.38
C ILE A 83 -0.69 -0.76 -15.66
N VAL A 84 -0.09 0.42 -15.84
CA VAL A 84 -0.54 1.65 -15.18
C VAL A 84 -2.02 1.96 -15.48
N SER A 85 -2.42 1.87 -16.76
CA SER A 85 -3.79 2.13 -17.20
C SER A 85 -4.80 1.14 -16.61
N SER A 86 -4.42 -0.14 -16.46
CA SER A 86 -5.30 -1.18 -15.94
C SER A 86 -5.44 -1.14 -14.42
N PHE A 87 -4.37 -0.84 -13.69
CA PHE A 87 -4.40 -0.66 -12.24
C PHE A 87 -5.35 0.46 -11.81
N GLY A 88 -5.23 1.65 -12.40
CA GLY A 88 -6.11 2.79 -12.08
C GLY A 88 -7.58 2.57 -12.45
N LYS A 89 -7.87 1.71 -13.44
CA LYS A 89 -9.25 1.40 -13.88
C LYS A 89 -9.91 0.28 -13.07
N ARG A 90 -9.13 -0.71 -12.61
CA ARG A 90 -9.67 -1.99 -12.13
C ARG A 90 -9.37 -2.32 -10.68
N PHE A 91 -8.41 -1.65 -10.05
CA PHE A 91 -7.86 -2.10 -8.78
C PHE A 91 -8.15 -1.14 -7.63
N ALA A 92 -7.49 0.02 -7.63
CA ALA A 92 -7.62 1.02 -6.59
C ALA A 92 -7.66 2.41 -7.22
N PRO A 93 -8.42 3.34 -6.65
CA PRO A 93 -8.51 4.70 -7.17
C PRO A 93 -7.18 5.44 -6.95
N ALA A 94 -6.38 5.10 -5.93
CA ALA A 94 -5.01 5.58 -5.80
C ALA A 94 -4.16 4.56 -5.05
N VAL A 95 -2.83 4.63 -5.22
CA VAL A 95 -1.85 3.82 -4.50
C VAL A 95 -0.81 4.72 -3.84
N TYR A 96 -0.48 4.42 -2.59
CA TYR A 96 0.65 5.01 -1.88
C TYR A 96 1.61 3.91 -1.45
N ASP A 97 2.86 4.02 -1.86
CA ASP A 97 3.94 3.17 -1.37
C ASP A 97 4.73 3.95 -0.31
N THR A 98 4.69 3.47 0.93
CA THR A 98 5.37 4.09 2.07
C THR A 98 6.89 4.13 1.88
N LYS A 99 7.49 3.13 1.23
CA LYS A 99 8.94 3.16 0.96
C LYS A 99 9.29 4.27 -0.04
N ALA A 100 8.50 4.40 -1.10
CA ALA A 100 8.68 5.48 -2.08
C ALA A 100 8.43 6.86 -1.45
N THR A 101 7.44 6.95 -0.56
CA THR A 101 7.09 8.17 0.17
C THR A 101 8.22 8.59 1.11
N ALA A 102 8.78 7.68 1.91
CA ALA A 102 9.92 7.95 2.77
C ALA A 102 11.15 8.42 2.00
N LEU A 103 11.46 7.80 0.86
CA LEU A 103 12.55 8.23 -0.02
C LEU A 103 12.34 9.67 -0.53
N TYR A 104 11.11 10.03 -0.88
CA TYR A 104 10.75 11.40 -1.27
C TYR A 104 10.94 12.38 -0.10
N LEU A 105 10.40 12.07 1.08
CA LEU A 105 10.52 12.92 2.26
C LEU A 105 11.98 13.16 2.66
N ASP A 106 12.82 12.12 2.62
CA ASP A 106 14.23 12.24 2.97
C ASP A 106 15.03 13.01 1.91
N SER A 107 14.78 12.76 0.62
CA SER A 107 15.47 13.48 -0.47
C SER A 107 15.15 14.99 -0.51
N ASN A 108 13.99 15.39 0.02
CA ASN A 108 13.61 16.80 0.13
C ASN A 108 13.99 17.41 1.49
N GLY A 109 14.67 16.67 2.37
CA GLY A 109 15.05 17.14 3.71
C GLY A 109 13.87 17.42 4.63
N ILE A 110 12.69 16.91 4.29
CA ILE A 110 11.45 17.06 5.09
C ILE A 110 11.55 16.22 6.35
N TYR A 111 12.09 15.01 6.21
CA TYR A 111 12.29 14.09 7.31
C TYR A 111 13.61 13.35 7.12
N CYS A 112 14.65 13.81 7.82
CA CYS A 112 15.98 13.22 7.74
C CYS A 112 16.04 11.96 8.58
N PHE A 113 16.04 10.79 7.94
CA PHE A 113 16.29 9.54 8.65
C PHE A 113 17.79 9.52 9.03
N ASN A 114 18.07 9.67 10.33
CA ASN A 114 19.39 9.59 10.95
C ASN A 114 20.49 10.60 10.56
N GLY A 115 20.22 11.73 9.90
CA GLY A 115 21.20 12.83 9.69
C GLY A 115 22.48 12.50 8.87
N TYR A 116 22.81 11.22 8.70
CA TYR A 116 23.92 10.65 7.95
C TYR A 116 23.49 10.09 6.58
N ALA A 117 22.17 10.01 6.32
CA ALA A 117 21.61 9.43 5.10
C ALA A 117 21.90 10.24 3.82
N PHE A 118 22.25 11.53 3.94
CA PHE A 118 22.60 12.36 2.78
C PHE A 118 23.92 11.95 2.13
N THR A 119 24.82 11.30 2.88
CA THR A 119 26.15 10.89 2.40
C THR A 119 26.21 9.46 1.85
N LEU A 120 25.11 8.71 1.93
CA LEU A 120 25.04 7.30 1.54
C LEU A 120 24.64 7.14 0.07
N SER A 121 25.13 6.08 -0.57
CA SER A 121 24.69 5.68 -1.90
C SER A 121 23.18 5.36 -1.92
N ASN A 122 22.53 5.53 -3.07
CA ASN A 122 21.09 5.25 -3.23
C ASN A 122 20.70 3.83 -2.78
N SER A 123 21.52 2.82 -3.10
CA SER A 123 21.30 1.42 -2.71
C SER A 123 21.50 1.16 -1.22
N SER A 124 22.27 2.01 -0.53
CA SER A 124 22.40 1.96 0.94
C SER A 124 21.26 2.69 1.63
N ARG A 125 20.80 3.81 1.06
CA ARG A 125 19.62 4.57 1.51
C ARG A 125 18.38 3.69 1.50
N SER A 126 18.08 3.03 0.38
CA SER A 126 16.86 2.24 0.24
C SER A 126 16.79 0.99 1.14
N ARG A 127 17.94 0.43 1.56
CA ARG A 127 17.98 -0.61 2.61
C ARG A 127 17.65 -0.08 4.02
N MET A 128 17.87 1.20 4.26
CA MET A 128 17.49 1.86 5.53
C MET A 128 15.98 2.12 5.60
N PHE A 129 15.29 2.24 4.48
CA PHE A 129 13.83 2.43 4.43
C PHE A 129 13.05 1.11 4.45
N ASN A 130 13.50 0.12 5.22
CA ASN A 130 12.67 -1.04 5.50
C ASN A 130 11.54 -0.69 6.47
N LEU A 131 10.46 -1.47 6.44
CA LEU A 131 9.22 -1.16 7.17
C LEU A 131 9.43 -0.99 8.67
N GLU A 132 10.23 -1.85 9.28
CA GLU A 132 10.53 -1.80 10.72
C GLU A 132 11.28 -0.50 11.07
N HIS A 133 12.32 -0.17 10.31
CA HIS A 133 13.09 1.04 10.55
C HIS A 133 12.22 2.29 10.41
N LEU A 134 11.38 2.34 9.36
CA LEU A 134 10.41 3.41 9.17
C LEU A 134 9.46 3.53 10.36
N TYR A 135 8.92 2.41 10.82
CA TYR A 135 8.02 2.37 11.97
C TYR A 135 8.69 2.97 13.20
N HIS A 136 9.87 2.48 13.59
CA HIS A 136 10.57 2.96 14.77
C HIS A 136 10.98 4.43 14.67
N GLU A 137 11.44 4.87 13.50
CA GLU A 137 11.86 6.25 13.33
C GLU A 137 10.66 7.21 13.37
N LEU A 138 9.56 6.88 12.71
CA LEU A 138 8.36 7.72 12.70
C LEU A 138 7.62 7.68 14.04
N ASP A 139 7.65 6.55 14.77
CA ASP A 139 7.03 6.43 16.09
C ASP A 139 7.65 7.39 17.12
N LYS A 140 8.95 7.70 17.00
CA LYS A 140 9.61 8.70 17.86
C LYS A 140 8.85 10.03 17.88
N ASN A 141 8.30 10.43 16.74
CA ASN A 141 7.56 11.68 16.58
C ASN A 141 6.04 11.50 16.62
N ALA A 142 5.52 10.44 15.98
CA ALA A 142 4.08 10.22 15.83
C ALA A 142 3.41 9.60 17.07
N LYS A 143 4.19 8.95 17.95
CA LYS A 143 3.72 8.28 19.17
C LYS A 143 2.50 7.40 18.89
N PHE A 144 2.69 6.41 18.03
CA PHE A 144 1.59 5.57 17.54
C PHE A 144 0.92 4.78 18.65
N SER A 145 1.69 4.31 19.63
CA SER A 145 1.17 3.62 20.82
C SER A 145 0.17 4.47 21.62
N GLU A 146 0.27 5.80 21.54
CA GLU A 146 -0.61 6.75 22.22
C GLU A 146 -1.76 7.23 21.34
N THR A 147 -1.54 7.28 20.01
CA THR A 147 -2.45 7.95 19.08
C THR A 147 -3.29 7.01 18.24
N ILE A 148 -2.89 5.74 18.09
CA ILE A 148 -3.57 4.74 17.27
C ILE A 148 -4.19 3.68 18.19
N ARG A 149 -5.47 3.41 17.96
CA ARG A 149 -6.18 2.30 18.60
C ARG A 149 -6.44 1.23 17.57
N ILE A 150 -5.89 0.05 17.82
CA ILE A 150 -6.24 -1.15 17.07
C ILE A 150 -7.55 -1.65 17.66
N GLY A 151 -8.59 -1.71 16.83
CA GLY A 151 -9.88 -2.25 17.22
C GLY A 151 -9.82 -3.76 17.42
N ASP A 152 -10.94 -4.36 17.85
CA ASP A 152 -11.03 -5.81 18.04
C ASP A 152 -10.62 -6.55 16.76
N THR A 153 -9.50 -7.27 16.83
CA THR A 153 -9.05 -8.11 15.73
C THR A 153 -9.70 -9.48 15.90
N ALA A 154 -10.13 -10.10 14.80
CA ALA A 154 -10.47 -11.52 14.79
C ALA A 154 -9.21 -12.41 14.81
N SER A 155 -8.02 -11.79 14.90
CA SER A 155 -6.73 -12.47 14.93
C SER A 155 -6.52 -13.10 16.29
N ALA A 156 -5.89 -14.28 16.32
CA ALA A 156 -5.38 -14.85 17.56
C ALA A 156 -4.19 -14.05 18.11
N LEU A 157 -3.62 -13.15 17.30
CA LEU A 157 -2.52 -12.27 17.67
C LEU A 157 -3.09 -10.93 18.18
N ASP A 158 -2.72 -10.57 19.41
CA ASP A 158 -3.00 -9.26 19.98
C ASP A 158 -1.98 -8.24 19.44
N TYR A 159 -2.27 -7.70 18.25
CA TYR A 159 -1.42 -6.67 17.61
C TYR A 159 -1.21 -5.45 18.52
N GLY A 160 -2.21 -5.07 19.33
CA GLY A 160 -2.11 -3.93 20.24
C GLY A 160 -1.04 -4.15 21.30
N SER A 161 -1.01 -5.33 21.92
CA SER A 161 0.04 -5.71 22.87
C SER A 161 1.42 -5.79 22.21
N LEU A 162 1.52 -6.29 20.98
CA LEU A 162 2.79 -6.46 20.27
C LEU A 162 3.42 -5.14 19.85
N ILE A 163 2.59 -4.16 19.53
CA ILE A 163 3.00 -2.80 19.16
C ILE A 163 3.42 -1.97 20.39
N THR A 164 2.70 -2.13 21.50
CA THR A 164 2.94 -1.37 22.74
C THR A 164 4.03 -1.98 23.61
N ASN A 165 4.10 -3.30 23.67
CA ASN A 165 5.05 -4.08 24.46
C ASN A 165 5.65 -5.19 23.58
N PRO A 166 6.50 -4.81 22.61
CA PRO A 166 7.20 -5.78 21.80
C PRO A 166 7.91 -6.81 22.69
N PRO A 167 7.76 -8.13 22.46
CA PRO A 167 8.42 -9.15 23.27
C PRO A 167 9.93 -8.93 23.24
N MET A 168 10.50 -8.48 24.37
CA MET A 168 11.95 -8.43 24.53
C MET A 168 12.48 -9.85 24.74
N GLN A 169 13.21 -10.38 23.77
CA GLN A 169 13.95 -11.62 23.97
C GLN A 169 15.36 -11.33 24.51
N LYS A 170 15.70 -11.99 25.62
CA LYS A 170 17.07 -12.11 26.09
C LYS A 170 17.87 -12.95 25.09
N GLY A 171 18.71 -12.29 24.29
CA GLY A 171 19.84 -12.94 23.61
C GLY A 171 19.72 -13.19 22.10
N SER A 172 18.81 -12.53 21.37
CA SER A 172 18.83 -12.53 19.90
C SER A 172 18.79 -11.09 19.37
N ASP A 173 19.64 -10.78 18.38
CA ASP A 173 19.72 -9.47 17.70
C ASP A 173 18.53 -9.18 16.77
N ARG A 174 17.47 -10.00 16.82
CA ARG A 174 16.29 -9.84 15.95
C ARG A 174 15.23 -9.04 16.70
N SER A 175 14.65 -8.07 16.02
CA SER A 175 13.56 -7.28 16.58
C SER A 175 12.34 -8.15 16.85
N SER A 176 11.46 -7.70 17.73
CA SER A 176 10.16 -8.34 17.94
C SER A 176 9.28 -8.32 16.68
N LEU A 177 9.47 -7.32 15.80
CA LEU A 177 8.79 -7.19 14.51
C LEU A 177 9.25 -8.29 13.55
N ASP A 178 10.52 -8.68 13.60
CA ASP A 178 11.09 -9.78 12.80
C ASP A 178 10.52 -11.17 13.09
N LEU A 179 9.95 -11.36 14.29
CA LEU A 179 9.37 -12.64 14.71
C LEU A 179 7.90 -12.79 14.30
N LEU A 180 7.30 -11.72 13.78
CA LEU A 180 5.87 -11.60 13.50
C LEU A 180 5.60 -11.17 12.06
N HIS A 181 6.46 -11.59 11.12
CA HIS A 181 6.30 -11.43 9.66
C HIS A 181 5.06 -12.18 9.16
N GLU A 182 3.89 -11.60 9.41
CA GLU A 182 2.58 -12.06 8.96
C GLU A 182 1.91 -10.88 8.24
N ALA A 183 1.30 -11.17 7.09
CA ALA A 183 0.82 -10.14 6.17
C ALA A 183 -0.17 -9.14 6.80
N GLY A 184 -1.05 -9.58 7.70
CA GLY A 184 -1.96 -8.72 8.43
C GLY A 184 -1.26 -7.77 9.41
N PHE A 185 -0.21 -8.25 10.09
CA PHE A 185 0.61 -7.42 10.95
C PHE A 185 1.43 -6.40 10.14
N ASP A 186 2.09 -6.83 9.06
CA ASP A 186 2.85 -5.94 8.18
C ASP A 186 1.97 -4.87 7.55
N ALA A 187 0.74 -5.21 7.14
CA ALA A 187 -0.24 -4.25 6.65
C ALA A 187 -0.65 -3.24 7.73
N THR A 188 -0.75 -3.68 8.99
CA THR A 188 -1.05 -2.81 10.13
C THR A 188 0.07 -1.81 10.35
N VAL A 189 1.32 -2.28 10.40
CA VAL A 189 2.52 -1.43 10.54
C VAL A 189 2.65 -0.47 9.36
N THR A 190 2.40 -0.94 8.14
CA THR A 190 2.36 -0.11 6.92
C THR A 190 1.35 1.02 7.04
N ALA A 191 0.15 0.76 7.56
CA ALA A 191 -0.86 1.80 7.78
C ALA A 191 -0.44 2.83 8.83
N MET A 192 0.30 2.42 9.86
CA MET A 192 0.82 3.32 10.90
C MET A 192 1.89 4.25 10.31
N VAL A 193 2.87 3.70 9.60
CA VAL A 193 3.90 4.45 8.87
C VAL A 193 3.25 5.47 7.93
N PHE A 194 2.33 5.02 7.09
CA PHE A 194 1.60 5.88 6.16
C PHE A 194 0.85 7.02 6.87
N THR A 195 0.26 6.75 8.03
CA THR A 195 -0.46 7.77 8.80
C THR A 195 0.49 8.88 9.28
N ALA A 196 1.73 8.55 9.67
CA ALA A 196 2.72 9.56 10.01
C ALA A 196 3.21 10.34 8.79
N GLU A 197 3.52 9.66 7.68
CA GLU A 197 3.96 10.29 6.44
C GLU A 197 2.92 11.28 5.88
N ILE A 198 1.64 10.88 5.88
CA ILE A 198 0.55 11.75 5.44
C ILE A 198 0.45 12.99 6.32
N ARG A 199 0.60 12.87 7.64
CA ARG A 199 0.53 14.04 8.54
C ARG A 199 1.62 15.04 8.18
N LEU A 200 2.85 14.57 7.93
CA LEU A 200 3.94 15.43 7.49
C LEU A 200 3.60 16.15 6.18
N MET A 201 3.09 15.42 5.18
CA MET A 201 2.70 16.02 3.90
C MET A 201 1.52 16.99 4.03
N GLN A 202 0.53 16.68 4.86
CA GLN A 202 -0.61 17.56 5.14
C GLN A 202 -0.16 18.87 5.78
N ASP A 203 0.73 18.79 6.76
CA ASP A 203 1.26 19.98 7.44
C ASP A 203 2.07 20.85 6.46
N LEU A 204 2.84 20.24 5.54
CA LEU A 204 3.60 20.96 4.52
C LEU A 204 2.72 21.60 3.43
N ASP A 205 1.72 20.87 2.94
CA ASP A 205 0.80 21.35 1.91
C ASP A 205 -0.33 22.23 2.49
N GLY A 206 -0.35 22.44 3.82
CA GLY A 206 -1.36 23.24 4.51
C GLY A 206 -2.77 22.63 4.43
N LEU A 207 -2.87 21.31 4.35
CA LEU A 207 -4.12 20.57 4.15
C LEU A 207 -4.77 20.17 5.48
N PRO A 208 -6.12 20.12 5.55
CA PRO A 208 -6.81 19.55 6.70
C PRO A 208 -6.45 18.07 6.89
N ARG A 209 -6.41 17.63 8.16
CA ARG A 209 -6.01 16.24 8.53
C ARG A 209 -6.87 15.13 7.92
N TYR A 210 -8.11 15.43 7.51
CA TYR A 210 -9.00 14.47 6.87
C TYR A 210 -8.82 14.42 5.34
N CYS A 211 -8.01 15.31 4.77
CA CYS A 211 -7.81 15.40 3.33
C CYS A 211 -6.65 14.49 2.91
N VAL A 212 -6.97 13.41 2.20
CA VAL A 212 -6.01 12.52 1.56
C VAL A 212 -6.46 12.34 0.12
N PRO A 213 -5.67 12.81 -0.88
CA PRO A 213 -5.98 12.57 -2.28
C PRO A 213 -6.15 11.06 -2.55
N SER A 214 -7.21 10.69 -3.26
CA SER A 214 -7.62 9.28 -3.33
C SER A 214 -7.87 8.78 -4.75
N TYR A 215 -7.63 9.58 -5.79
CA TYR A 215 -8.00 9.23 -7.16
C TYR A 215 -6.86 9.43 -8.18
N PHE A 216 -6.81 8.51 -9.15
CA PHE A 216 -5.77 8.40 -10.17
C PHE A 216 -5.83 9.53 -11.18
N ASN A 217 -7.06 9.99 -11.46
CA ASN A 217 -7.38 10.96 -12.48
C ASN A 217 -7.81 12.31 -11.91
N GLU A 218 -7.79 12.49 -10.58
CA GLU A 218 -8.05 13.80 -10.01
C GLU A 218 -6.89 14.73 -10.36
N THR A 219 -7.22 15.92 -10.87
CA THR A 219 -6.27 17.02 -10.89
C THR A 219 -6.00 17.44 -9.46
N ILE A 220 -4.99 16.81 -8.86
CA ILE A 220 -4.46 17.18 -7.56
C ILE A 220 -4.10 18.67 -7.63
N PRO A 221 -4.70 19.52 -6.77
CA PRO A 221 -4.42 20.94 -6.77
C PRO A 221 -2.92 21.22 -6.71
N ALA A 222 -2.46 22.30 -7.34
CA ALA A 222 -1.05 22.70 -7.29
C ALA A 222 -0.56 22.96 -5.86
N THR A 223 -1.48 23.23 -4.93
CA THR A 223 -1.22 23.39 -3.50
C THR A 223 -0.85 22.07 -2.81
N CYS A 224 -1.11 20.91 -3.42
CA CYS A 224 -0.77 19.59 -2.87
C CYS A 224 0.49 19.01 -3.56
N ALA A 225 1.57 19.78 -3.57
CA ALA A 225 2.78 19.45 -4.32
C ALA A 225 3.43 18.16 -3.82
N ASN A 226 3.47 17.96 -2.50
CA ASN A 226 4.06 16.77 -1.90
C ASN A 226 3.23 15.52 -2.20
N PHE A 227 1.90 15.60 -2.07
CA PHE A 227 1.02 14.49 -2.44
C PHE A 227 1.13 14.10 -3.91
N ARG A 228 1.23 15.07 -4.82
CA ARG A 228 1.40 14.83 -6.25
C ARG A 228 2.70 14.09 -6.56
N ALA A 229 3.75 14.29 -5.77
CA ALA A 229 5.03 13.64 -5.98
C ALA A 229 4.99 12.14 -5.65
N VAL A 230 4.14 11.71 -4.72
CA VAL A 230 4.14 10.33 -4.18
C VAL A 230 2.92 9.48 -4.54
N ILE A 231 1.78 10.10 -4.84
CA ILE A 231 0.57 9.36 -5.22
C ILE A 231 0.78 8.59 -6.54
N ASN A 232 0.32 7.34 -6.56
CA ASN A 232 0.50 6.40 -7.66
C ASN A 232 1.97 6.19 -8.05
N ARG A 233 2.88 6.44 -7.11
CA ARG A 233 4.28 6.01 -7.19
C ARG A 233 4.46 4.79 -6.31
N VAL A 234 5.19 3.83 -6.85
CA VAL A 234 5.53 2.57 -6.21
C VAL A 234 7.03 2.42 -6.27
N ASN A 235 7.60 1.85 -5.23
CA ASN A 235 9.03 1.60 -5.20
C ASN A 235 9.37 0.49 -6.19
N ILE A 236 10.31 0.75 -7.09
CA ILE A 236 10.93 -0.29 -7.92
C ILE A 236 12.23 -0.62 -7.19
N HIS A 237 12.37 -1.88 -6.77
CA HIS A 237 13.49 -2.39 -5.95
C HIS A 237 14.87 -1.85 -6.37
N ASP A 238 15.77 -1.82 -5.38
CA ASP A 238 17.18 -1.48 -5.56
C ASP A 238 17.85 -2.42 -6.55
N GLU A 239 18.39 -1.83 -7.61
CA GLU A 239 19.24 -2.47 -8.61
C GLU A 239 18.62 -3.72 -9.26
N ILE A 240 17.88 -3.52 -10.36
CA ILE A 240 17.98 -4.49 -11.45
C ILE A 240 19.45 -4.45 -11.85
N GLU A 241 20.22 -5.50 -11.54
CA GLU A 241 21.62 -5.59 -11.96
C GLU A 241 21.73 -5.15 -13.42
N GLU A 242 22.66 -4.22 -13.71
CA GLU A 242 22.98 -3.78 -15.07
C GLU A 242 23.36 -5.01 -15.90
N GLY A 243 22.38 -5.58 -16.59
CA GLY A 243 22.51 -6.87 -17.27
C GLY A 243 21.20 -7.60 -17.52
N PHE A 244 20.15 -7.35 -16.72
CA PHE A 244 18.87 -8.06 -16.86
C PHE A 244 17.96 -7.54 -17.97
N VAL A 245 18.12 -6.28 -18.39
CA VAL A 245 17.41 -5.71 -19.54
C VAL A 245 18.39 -5.57 -20.70
N GLN A 246 18.66 -6.66 -21.40
CA GLN A 246 19.16 -6.56 -22.77
C GLN A 246 18.01 -6.08 -23.65
N LEU A 247 17.88 -4.77 -23.81
CA LEU A 247 17.08 -4.22 -24.91
C LEU A 247 17.62 -4.84 -26.21
N PRO A 248 16.75 -5.30 -27.12
CA PRO A 248 17.20 -5.77 -28.43
C PRO A 248 18.07 -4.68 -29.04
N LYS A 249 19.33 -4.99 -29.34
CA LYS A 249 20.12 -4.13 -30.21
C LYS A 249 19.41 -4.13 -31.56
N ASP A 250 18.99 -2.95 -31.98
CA ASP A 250 18.27 -2.72 -33.22
C ASP A 250 18.81 -3.59 -34.37
N GLN A 251 17.91 -4.33 -35.02
CA GLN A 251 18.13 -4.94 -36.34
C GLN A 251 17.53 -4.03 -37.41
#